data_AF-A0A7X8MBB0-F1
#
_entry.id   AF-A0A7X8MBB0-F1
#
_cell.length_a   1.000
_cell.length_b   1.000
_cell.length_c   1.000
_cell.angle_alpha   90.00
_cell.angle_beta   90.00
_cell.angle_gamma   90.00
#
_symmetry.space_group_name_H-M   'P 1'
#
loop_
_entity.id
_entity.type
_entity.pdbx_description
1 polymer ?
#
loop_
_entity_poly.entity_id
_entity_poly.type
_entity_poly.pdbx_seq_one_letter_code
_entity_poly.pdbx_strand_id
1 'polypeptide(L)'
;MKKRNASRPHSLAVAMLLCCLLTAGMTQTVWRPFSDDSPWNTPVGDLPLIDKNSSLYLKQTTTLYRQRTLRSTECPVSATRQSWGIALFFVDGLRPYHKELLIPCHSSWGKPLAVPLPKWAEPDRSEDAHLCLIDRDKGLEWDFWNIKGKNPRFSCGSSALVNTRASGVITAAHGCRESGFPLSAGLVRPEELRSGEIRHALVFGFDGRNGYDQFVYPAVTGCDDKFGPNGHHVLPMGSRLQLSPDYDLSTLTPAARIVARALQIYGMYLGDEGDGHSMSVYFQTLGEINNDGVVDDWTKLWKVLWDENDRAALAELNASHFRVLELPAIGAGRPPLIAFTALPDTISTDKEVRFKIEKQAGDLPIARVQFFLDQTSYAQPSYTDMAAPFSWRVGKRRLTPGLHSIRAVATDQKGSRNWTSRKFYIIR
;
A
#
# COMPACT_ATOMS: atom_id res chain seq x y z
N MET A 1 59.18 -71.02 9.97
CA MET A 1 59.23 -70.03 11.06
C MET A 1 58.92 -68.66 10.47
N LYS A 2 57.83 -68.02 10.93
CA LYS A 2 57.35 -66.64 10.61
C LYS A 2 57.03 -66.32 9.13
N LYS A 3 55.73 -66.33 8.79
CA LYS A 3 54.78 -65.18 8.62
C LYS A 3 54.71 -64.73 7.14
N ARG A 4 53.79 -65.32 6.36
CA ARG A 4 52.40 -64.85 6.03
C ARG A 4 52.40 -63.57 5.18
N ASN A 5 52.23 -63.71 3.87
CA ASN A 5 50.96 -63.77 3.10
C ASN A 5 50.61 -62.36 2.59
N ALA A 6 50.95 -62.02 1.35
CA ALA A 6 50.28 -62.39 0.10
C ALA A 6 49.09 -61.46 -0.22
N SER A 7 49.37 -60.64 -1.22
CA SER A 7 48.58 -59.69 -2.00
C SER A 7 47.18 -60.13 -2.42
N ARG A 8 46.24 -59.17 -2.47
CA ARG A 8 45.16 -59.07 -3.48
C ARG A 8 44.79 -57.59 -3.75
N PRO A 9 44.27 -57.29 -4.96
CA PRO A 9 44.34 -55.96 -5.58
C PRO A 9 43.17 -55.05 -5.19
N HIS A 10 43.41 -53.74 -5.17
CA HIS A 10 42.38 -52.72 -4.95
C HIS A 10 41.89 -52.18 -6.28
N SER A 11 40.58 -52.31 -6.50
CA SER A 11 39.82 -51.75 -7.61
C SER A 11 39.86 -50.21 -7.59
N LEU A 12 40.16 -49.58 -8.72
CA LEU A 12 39.94 -48.15 -8.94
C LEU A 12 38.44 -47.88 -9.01
N ALA A 13 37.92 -47.09 -8.08
CA ALA A 13 36.62 -46.43 -8.20
C ALA A 13 36.86 -44.95 -8.56
N VAL A 14 36.41 -44.55 -9.75
CA VAL A 14 36.42 -43.16 -10.21
C VAL A 14 35.27 -42.43 -9.51
N ALA A 15 35.59 -41.50 -8.62
CA ALA A 15 34.61 -40.60 -8.02
C ALA A 15 34.36 -39.42 -8.98
N MET A 16 33.20 -39.39 -9.60
CA MET A 16 32.68 -38.23 -10.34
C MET A 16 32.25 -37.17 -9.31
N LEU A 17 33.03 -36.10 -9.17
CA LEU A 17 32.68 -34.95 -8.33
C LEU A 17 31.68 -34.09 -9.11
N LEU A 18 30.38 -34.20 -8.81
CA LEU A 18 29.35 -33.31 -9.33
C LEU A 18 29.46 -31.97 -8.59
N CYS A 19 30.08 -30.98 -9.22
CA CYS A 19 30.18 -29.62 -8.70
C CYS A 19 28.83 -28.91 -8.91
N CYS A 20 27.89 -29.07 -7.97
CA CYS A 20 26.69 -28.23 -7.92
C CYS A 20 27.10 -26.81 -7.52
N LEU A 21 27.28 -25.93 -8.50
CA LEU A 21 27.28 -24.49 -8.30
C LEU A 21 25.87 -24.07 -7.85
N LEU A 22 25.66 -24.05 -6.54
CA LEU A 22 24.57 -23.27 -5.94
C LEU A 22 24.91 -21.79 -6.16
N THR A 23 24.45 -21.22 -7.27
CA THR A 23 24.30 -19.77 -7.36
C THR A 23 23.17 -19.40 -6.41
N ALA A 24 23.51 -19.12 -5.16
CA ALA A 24 22.67 -18.32 -4.30
C ALA A 24 22.57 -16.95 -4.97
N GLY A 25 21.57 -16.77 -5.84
CA GLY A 25 21.20 -15.46 -6.31
C GLY A 25 20.88 -14.64 -5.08
N MET A 26 21.70 -13.63 -4.78
CA MET A 26 21.31 -12.61 -3.83
C MET A 26 20.04 -11.99 -4.38
N THR A 27 18.88 -12.39 -3.85
CA THR A 27 17.63 -11.67 -4.09
C THR A 27 17.87 -10.28 -3.53
N GLN A 28 18.20 -9.33 -4.41
CA GLN A 28 18.28 -7.93 -4.02
C GLN A 28 16.93 -7.59 -3.39
N THR A 29 16.94 -7.29 -2.10
CA THR A 29 15.73 -6.93 -1.39
C THR A 29 15.19 -5.66 -2.02
N VAL A 30 14.06 -5.77 -2.73
CA VAL A 30 13.35 -4.61 -3.26
C VAL A 30 13.07 -3.66 -2.10
N TRP A 31 13.59 -2.43 -2.20
CA TRP A 31 13.37 -1.42 -1.18
C TRP A 31 11.86 -1.22 -1.04
N ARG A 32 11.36 -1.23 0.18
CA ARG A 32 9.95 -0.98 0.49
C ARG A 32 9.91 0.14 1.53
N PRO A 33 9.32 1.31 1.21
CA PRO A 33 9.20 2.38 2.19
C PRO A 33 8.23 1.97 3.30
N PHE A 34 8.44 2.58 4.46
CA PHE A 34 7.60 2.51 5.67
C PHE A 34 7.68 1.20 6.44
N SER A 35 7.27 1.25 7.70
CA SER A 35 7.24 0.09 8.59
C SER A 35 6.21 -0.96 8.15
N ASP A 36 6.37 -2.20 8.60
CA ASP A 36 5.46 -3.29 8.22
C ASP A 36 4.01 -3.08 8.71
N ASP A 37 3.85 -2.35 9.82
CA ASP A 37 2.56 -1.94 10.40
C ASP A 37 1.99 -0.63 9.81
N SER A 38 2.67 -0.06 8.81
CA SER A 38 2.16 1.07 8.05
C SER A 38 0.84 0.70 7.34
N PRO A 39 -0.12 1.64 7.19
CA PRO A 39 -1.30 1.43 6.36
C PRO A 39 -0.96 1.00 4.92
N TRP A 40 0.21 1.41 4.41
CA TRP A 40 0.70 1.07 3.07
C TRP A 40 1.16 -0.39 2.97
N ASN A 41 1.78 -0.94 4.02
CA ASN A 41 2.42 -2.26 4.00
C ASN A 41 1.58 -3.36 4.65
N THR A 42 0.46 -3.01 5.27
CA THR A 42 -0.43 -3.98 5.93
C THR A 42 -1.38 -4.60 4.89
N PRO A 43 -1.38 -5.93 4.67
CA PRO A 43 -2.36 -6.58 3.79
C PRO A 43 -3.78 -6.48 4.36
N VAL A 44 -4.79 -6.56 3.50
CA VAL A 44 -6.20 -6.42 3.90
C VAL A 44 -6.68 -7.60 4.76
N GLY A 45 -6.16 -8.80 4.48
CA GLY A 45 -6.52 -10.05 5.17
C GLY A 45 -7.82 -10.69 4.67
N ASP A 46 -8.15 -11.85 5.24
CA ASP A 46 -9.20 -12.76 4.75
C ASP A 46 -10.62 -12.29 5.04
N LEU A 47 -10.81 -11.49 6.08
CA LEU A 47 -12.12 -11.13 6.62
C LEU A 47 -12.19 -9.61 6.94
N PRO A 48 -12.04 -8.74 5.94
CA PRO A 48 -12.03 -7.30 6.18
C PRO A 48 -13.43 -6.76 6.44
N LEU A 49 -13.55 -5.68 7.22
CA LEU A 49 -14.81 -4.94 7.26
C LEU A 49 -15.05 -4.27 5.91
N ILE A 50 -16.27 -4.42 5.39
CA ILE A 50 -16.70 -3.78 4.14
C ILE A 50 -17.65 -2.66 4.48
N ASP A 51 -17.45 -1.50 3.87
CA ASP A 51 -18.33 -0.36 4.10
C ASP A 51 -19.75 -0.70 3.62
N LYS A 52 -20.76 -0.36 4.42
CA LYS A 52 -22.18 -0.61 4.10
C LYS A 52 -22.61 0.02 2.77
N ASN A 53 -21.94 1.10 2.36
CA ASN A 53 -22.20 1.83 1.13
C ASN A 53 -21.23 1.44 0.00
N SER A 54 -20.41 0.39 0.16
CA SER A 54 -19.41 -0.03 -0.84
C SER A 54 -19.99 -0.12 -2.25
N SER A 55 -21.17 -0.71 -2.43
CA SER A 55 -21.80 -0.84 -3.76
C SER A 55 -22.30 0.49 -4.31
N LEU A 56 -22.66 1.44 -3.46
CA LEU A 56 -23.07 2.79 -3.86
C LEU A 56 -21.86 3.61 -4.31
N TYR A 57 -20.75 3.56 -3.58
CA TYR A 57 -19.50 4.24 -3.95
C TYR A 57 -19.02 3.79 -5.33
N LEU A 58 -18.95 2.48 -5.59
CA LEU A 58 -18.46 1.96 -6.87
C LEU A 58 -19.40 2.29 -8.05
N LYS A 59 -20.72 2.27 -7.82
CA LYS A 59 -21.69 2.77 -8.81
C LYS A 59 -21.50 4.25 -9.08
N GLN A 60 -21.24 5.05 -8.06
CA GLN A 60 -21.02 6.48 -8.20
C GLN A 60 -19.72 6.78 -8.97
N THR A 61 -18.63 6.06 -8.69
CA THR A 61 -17.40 6.11 -9.50
C THR A 61 -17.69 5.87 -10.98
N THR A 62 -18.47 4.85 -11.31
CA THR A 62 -18.88 4.59 -12.69
C THR A 62 -19.76 5.71 -13.27
N THR A 63 -20.69 6.26 -12.50
CA THR A 63 -21.52 7.39 -12.94
C THR A 63 -20.67 8.61 -13.30
N LEU A 64 -19.73 8.98 -12.43
CA LEU A 64 -18.82 10.12 -12.64
C LEU A 64 -17.93 9.90 -13.87
N TYR A 65 -17.37 8.70 -14.03
CA TYR A 65 -16.61 8.32 -15.21
C TYR A 65 -17.43 8.48 -16.51
N ARG A 66 -18.67 8.00 -16.53
CA ARG A 66 -19.54 8.10 -17.72
C ARG A 66 -19.90 9.54 -18.04
N GLN A 67 -20.16 10.36 -17.03
CA GLN A 67 -20.42 11.80 -17.22
C GLN A 67 -19.20 12.51 -17.79
N ARG A 68 -18.00 12.15 -17.33
CA ARG A 68 -16.74 12.76 -17.77
C ARG A 68 -16.33 12.34 -19.18
N THR A 69 -16.49 11.06 -19.50
CA THR A 69 -15.98 10.46 -20.76
C THR A 69 -17.03 10.30 -21.85
N LEU A 70 -18.32 10.46 -21.51
CA LEU A 70 -19.48 10.16 -22.37
C LEU A 70 -19.54 8.70 -22.85
N ARG A 71 -18.81 7.80 -22.20
CA ARG A 71 -18.82 6.36 -22.49
C ARG A 71 -19.96 5.65 -21.75
N SER A 72 -20.35 4.47 -22.22
CA SER A 72 -21.36 3.62 -21.58
C SER A 72 -20.77 2.49 -20.73
N THR A 73 -19.45 2.24 -20.85
CA THR A 73 -18.75 1.20 -20.10
C THR A 73 -18.68 1.52 -18.60
N GLU A 74 -18.18 0.56 -17.82
CA GLU A 74 -17.83 0.80 -16.43
C GLU A 74 -16.50 1.57 -16.32
N CYS A 75 -16.25 2.20 -15.17
CA CYS A 75 -14.97 2.88 -14.90
C CYS A 75 -13.85 1.84 -14.78
N PRO A 76 -12.84 1.87 -15.66
CA PRO A 76 -11.74 0.91 -15.62
C PRO A 76 -10.63 1.36 -14.66
N VAL A 77 -9.79 0.42 -14.27
CA VAL A 77 -8.45 0.71 -13.72
C VAL A 77 -7.51 1.06 -14.87
N SER A 78 -6.63 2.03 -14.68
CA SER A 78 -5.50 2.29 -15.59
C SER A 78 -4.24 2.57 -14.79
N ALA A 79 -3.11 2.68 -15.47
CA ALA A 79 -1.86 3.18 -14.91
C ALA A 79 -1.52 4.55 -15.52
N THR A 80 -0.81 5.38 -14.76
CA THR A 80 -0.14 6.57 -15.31
C THR A 80 0.92 6.17 -16.33
N ARG A 81 1.31 7.10 -17.20
CA ARG A 81 2.29 6.86 -18.27
C ARG A 81 3.56 7.67 -17.99
N GLN A 82 4.23 8.11 -19.05
CA GLN A 82 5.37 9.05 -19.04
C GLN A 82 5.09 10.44 -18.42
N SER A 83 3.90 10.68 -17.88
CA SER A 83 3.48 11.91 -17.20
C SER A 83 2.35 11.57 -16.21
N TRP A 84 2.05 12.51 -15.30
CA TRP A 84 1.03 12.35 -14.26
C TRP A 84 1.32 11.22 -13.27
N GLY A 85 2.57 10.75 -13.24
CA GLY A 85 3.08 9.85 -12.20
C GLY A 85 4.02 10.61 -11.27
N ILE A 86 4.98 9.89 -10.67
CA ILE A 86 5.93 10.50 -9.72
C ILE A 86 7.36 10.36 -10.25
N ALA A 87 8.09 11.46 -10.34
CA ALA A 87 9.54 11.42 -10.50
C ALA A 87 10.18 11.04 -9.15
N LEU A 88 10.84 9.89 -9.08
CA LEU A 88 11.45 9.37 -7.85
C LEU A 88 12.92 9.07 -8.07
N PHE A 89 13.79 9.67 -7.25
CA PHE A 89 15.23 9.46 -7.32
C PHE A 89 15.81 9.00 -5.99
N PHE A 90 16.69 8.02 -6.03
CA PHE A 90 17.50 7.63 -4.88
C PHE A 90 18.72 8.55 -4.80
N VAL A 91 19.00 9.07 -3.60
CA VAL A 91 20.09 10.00 -3.32
C VAL A 91 21.03 9.45 -2.23
N ASP A 92 21.08 8.12 -2.12
CA ASP A 92 21.92 7.42 -1.15
C ASP A 92 23.40 7.72 -1.37
N GLY A 93 24.20 7.65 -0.31
CA GLY A 93 25.63 7.84 -0.44
C GLY A 93 26.07 9.23 -0.92
N LEU A 94 25.16 10.18 -1.18
CA LEU A 94 25.48 11.60 -1.34
C LEU A 94 25.88 12.18 0.02
N ARG A 95 27.10 11.87 0.48
CA ARG A 95 27.72 12.46 1.67
C ARG A 95 29.21 12.73 1.47
N PRO A 96 29.75 13.88 1.91
CA PRO A 96 29.11 15.15 2.35
C PRO A 96 29.02 16.23 1.24
N TYR A 97 29.05 15.90 -0.05
CA TYR A 97 29.47 16.84 -1.11
C TYR A 97 28.41 17.69 -1.86
N HIS A 98 27.19 17.90 -1.35
CA HIS A 98 26.30 18.91 -1.97
C HIS A 98 25.76 19.92 -0.94
N LYS A 99 25.77 21.21 -1.33
CA LYS A 99 25.05 22.26 -0.61
C LYS A 99 23.58 21.89 -0.63
N GLU A 100 22.96 21.81 0.55
CA GLU A 100 21.50 21.70 0.62
C GLU A 100 20.91 22.90 -0.11
N LEU A 101 20.03 22.62 -1.07
CA LEU A 101 19.28 23.66 -1.73
C LEU A 101 18.03 23.94 -0.91
N LEU A 102 17.85 25.20 -0.51
CA LEU A 102 16.59 25.63 0.06
C LEU A 102 15.58 25.83 -1.08
N ILE A 103 14.52 25.03 -1.09
CA ILE A 103 13.40 25.21 -2.02
C ILE A 103 12.28 25.96 -1.29
N PRO A 104 11.99 27.23 -1.66
CA PRO A 104 10.87 27.96 -1.09
C PRO A 104 9.52 27.43 -1.58
N CYS A 105 8.48 27.59 -0.76
CA CYS A 105 7.10 27.37 -1.17
C CYS A 105 6.45 28.66 -1.69
N HIS A 106 5.76 28.60 -2.83
CA HIS A 106 4.97 29.71 -3.37
C HIS A 106 3.48 29.64 -3.01
N SER A 107 3.05 28.55 -2.35
CA SER A 107 1.71 28.44 -1.75
C SER A 107 1.79 28.50 -0.22
N SER A 108 0.64 28.67 0.44
CA SER A 108 0.52 28.59 1.90
C SER A 108 0.39 27.16 2.44
N TRP A 109 0.29 26.14 1.58
CA TRP A 109 0.11 24.73 1.98
C TRP A 109 1.40 24.07 2.45
N GLY A 110 2.55 24.51 1.92
CA GLY A 110 3.87 23.98 2.25
C GLY A 110 4.73 24.94 3.07
N LYS A 111 5.90 24.45 3.48
CA LYS A 111 6.97 25.26 4.05
C LYS A 111 8.27 25.07 3.27
N PRO A 112 9.17 26.06 3.23
CA PRO A 112 10.47 25.87 2.61
C PRO A 112 11.21 24.67 3.21
N LEU A 113 11.87 23.89 2.35
CA LEU A 113 12.60 22.69 2.77
C LEU A 113 14.00 22.69 2.18
N ALA A 114 15.00 22.38 3.02
CA ALA A 114 16.37 22.17 2.61
C ALA A 114 16.53 20.71 2.17
N VAL A 115 17.12 20.51 0.99
CA VAL A 115 17.18 19.19 0.35
C VAL A 115 18.52 18.95 -0.34
N PRO A 116 19.09 17.73 -0.27
CA PRO A 116 20.28 17.36 -1.03
C PRO A 116 19.91 17.07 -2.49
N LEU A 117 19.47 18.09 -3.23
CA LEU A 117 18.99 17.94 -4.61
C LEU A 117 20.15 17.79 -5.60
N PRO A 118 20.30 16.63 -6.27
CA PRO A 118 21.28 16.46 -7.34
C PRO A 118 20.96 17.35 -8.53
N LYS A 119 21.97 17.77 -9.30
CA LYS A 119 21.76 18.66 -10.46
C LYS A 119 20.90 18.04 -11.56
N TRP A 120 20.89 16.70 -11.63
CA TRP A 120 20.16 15.93 -12.62
C TRP A 120 18.75 15.56 -12.16
N ALA A 121 18.38 15.75 -10.88
CA ALA A 121 17.02 15.43 -10.46
C ALA A 121 16.04 16.48 -11.02
N GLU A 122 15.01 15.99 -11.71
CA GLU A 122 14.02 16.80 -12.42
C GLU A 122 12.61 16.36 -12.00
N PRO A 123 11.65 17.29 -11.85
CA PRO A 123 10.27 16.92 -11.52
C PRO A 123 9.59 16.16 -12.67
N ASP A 124 8.45 15.53 -12.36
CA ASP A 124 7.55 15.03 -13.41
C ASP A 124 7.22 16.13 -14.42
N ARG A 125 6.99 15.74 -15.67
CA ARG A 125 6.78 16.69 -16.77
C ARG A 125 5.32 17.15 -16.91
N SER A 126 4.40 16.64 -16.09
CA SER A 126 3.03 17.13 -15.99
C SER A 126 2.92 18.42 -15.17
N GLU A 127 1.72 18.98 -15.11
CA GLU A 127 1.42 20.23 -14.39
C GLU A 127 1.71 20.14 -12.88
N ASP A 128 1.45 18.99 -12.26
CA ASP A 128 1.73 18.77 -10.84
C ASP A 128 3.22 18.75 -10.53
N ALA A 129 4.07 18.44 -11.51
CA ALA A 129 5.52 18.50 -11.39
C ALA A 129 6.04 17.88 -10.08
N HIS A 130 5.52 16.70 -9.71
CA HIS A 130 5.92 15.99 -8.50
C HIS A 130 7.39 15.60 -8.56
N LEU A 131 8.09 15.79 -7.44
CA LEU A 131 9.48 15.35 -7.27
C LEU A 131 9.64 14.68 -5.90
N CYS A 132 10.10 13.45 -5.91
CA CYS A 132 10.37 12.64 -4.73
C CYS A 132 11.85 12.26 -4.69
N LEU A 133 12.53 12.56 -3.58
CA LEU A 133 13.92 12.15 -3.37
C LEU A 133 14.02 11.25 -2.14
N ILE A 134 14.71 10.12 -2.27
CA ILE A 134 14.82 9.11 -1.23
C ILE A 134 16.27 8.93 -0.79
N ASP A 135 16.54 9.11 0.51
CA ASP A 135 17.79 8.70 1.15
C ASP A 135 17.50 7.48 2.04
N ARG A 136 17.75 6.28 1.51
CA ARG A 136 17.51 4.99 2.16
C ARG A 136 18.43 4.79 3.37
N ASP A 137 19.65 5.32 3.30
CA ASP A 137 20.64 5.26 4.38
C ASP A 137 20.18 6.07 5.61
N LYS A 138 19.53 7.22 5.39
CA LYS A 138 18.92 8.02 6.46
C LYS A 138 17.50 7.58 6.82
N GLY A 139 16.79 6.93 5.90
CA GLY A 139 15.36 6.67 6.04
C GLY A 139 14.53 7.93 5.85
N LEU A 140 14.90 8.78 4.90
CA LEU A 140 14.23 10.06 4.63
C LEU A 140 13.73 10.14 3.19
N GLU A 141 12.60 10.81 3.03
CA GLU A 141 11.97 11.15 1.75
C GLU A 141 11.65 12.63 1.73
N TRP A 142 12.04 13.33 0.67
CA TRP A 142 11.66 14.71 0.41
C TRP A 142 10.66 14.73 -0.75
N ASP A 143 9.47 15.20 -0.45
CA ASP A 143 8.39 15.33 -1.42
C ASP A 143 8.18 16.79 -1.78
N PHE A 144 7.89 17.03 -3.05
CA PHE A 144 7.53 18.33 -3.58
C PHE A 144 6.38 18.22 -4.57
N TRP A 145 5.44 19.15 -4.47
CA TRP A 145 4.39 19.37 -5.46
C TRP A 145 4.57 20.72 -6.15
N ASN A 146 4.18 20.79 -7.40
CA ASN A 146 4.19 21.95 -8.28
C ASN A 146 5.57 22.62 -8.32
N ILE A 147 6.62 21.83 -8.57
CA ILE A 147 7.97 22.38 -8.76
C ILE A 147 7.97 23.32 -9.97
N LYS A 148 8.52 24.52 -9.79
CA LYS A 148 8.72 25.53 -10.84
C LYS A 148 10.18 25.92 -10.93
N GLY A 149 10.61 26.29 -12.13
CA GLY A 149 11.97 26.75 -12.39
C GLY A 149 12.91 25.61 -12.76
N LYS A 150 14.21 25.82 -12.52
CA LYS A 150 15.28 24.85 -12.84
C LYS A 150 16.41 24.97 -11.84
N ASN A 151 17.13 23.89 -11.62
CA ASN A 151 18.27 23.87 -10.71
C ASN A 151 19.27 25.04 -10.99
N PRO A 152 19.75 25.78 -9.98
CA PRO A 152 19.46 25.68 -8.54
C PRO A 152 18.34 26.62 -8.07
N ARG A 153 17.48 27.11 -8.94
CA ARG A 153 16.38 28.04 -8.63
C ARG A 153 15.03 27.35 -8.81
N PHE A 154 14.75 26.39 -7.93
CA PHE A 154 13.43 25.79 -7.82
C PHE A 154 12.56 26.54 -6.79
N SER A 155 11.25 26.54 -7.02
CA SER A 155 10.23 26.75 -5.98
C SER A 155 9.21 25.61 -6.06
N CYS A 156 8.41 25.42 -5.03
CA CYS A 156 7.37 24.40 -5.01
C CYS A 156 6.04 24.97 -4.49
N GLY A 157 4.93 24.35 -4.84
CA GLY A 157 3.64 24.65 -4.21
C GLY A 157 3.61 24.13 -2.78
N SER A 158 3.98 22.87 -2.59
CA SER A 158 4.05 22.23 -1.27
C SER A 158 5.32 21.39 -1.14
N SER A 159 5.71 21.09 0.10
CA SER A 159 6.80 20.18 0.40
C SER A 159 6.51 19.37 1.67
N ALA A 160 7.09 18.18 1.76
CA ALA A 160 7.08 17.38 2.97
C ALA A 160 8.40 16.63 3.17
N LEU A 161 8.80 16.48 4.43
CA LEU A 161 9.89 15.58 4.84
C LEU A 161 9.27 14.39 5.56
N VAL A 162 9.46 13.19 4.99
CA VAL A 162 8.82 11.96 5.45
C VAL A 162 9.88 10.98 5.96
N ASN A 163 9.58 10.30 7.07
CA ASN A 163 10.41 9.24 7.61
C ASN A 163 9.98 7.89 7.00
N THR A 164 10.80 7.32 6.12
CA THR A 164 10.52 6.06 5.43
C THR A 164 10.76 4.82 6.29
N ARG A 165 11.15 4.98 7.56
CA ARG A 165 11.26 3.89 8.56
C ARG A 165 10.09 3.87 9.54
N ALA A 166 9.17 4.83 9.43
CA ALA A 166 7.97 4.93 10.26
C ALA A 166 6.71 4.61 9.44
N SER A 167 5.52 4.99 9.92
CA SER A 167 4.25 4.69 9.25
C SER A 167 4.10 5.33 7.86
N GLY A 168 4.81 6.43 7.58
CA GLY A 168 4.61 7.23 6.38
C GLY A 168 3.34 8.08 6.37
N VAL A 169 2.57 8.13 7.45
CA VAL A 169 1.42 9.05 7.53
C VAL A 169 1.94 10.43 7.91
N ILE A 170 1.75 11.41 7.04
CA ILE A 170 2.11 12.80 7.31
C ILE A 170 1.14 13.35 8.36
N THR A 171 1.65 13.90 9.46
CA THR A 171 0.82 14.44 10.55
C THR A 171 0.97 15.95 10.73
N ALA A 172 1.85 16.58 9.95
CA ALA A 172 2.11 18.02 10.00
C ALA A 172 2.45 18.49 8.57
N ALA A 173 1.66 19.45 8.07
CA ALA A 173 1.61 19.95 6.68
C ALA A 173 0.59 19.22 5.79
N HIS A 174 0.28 19.86 4.65
CA HIS A 174 -0.68 19.40 3.64
C HIS A 174 -0.17 18.19 2.82
N GLY A 175 1.14 17.89 2.89
CA GLY A 175 1.78 16.91 2.00
C GLY A 175 1.90 17.40 0.56
N CYS A 176 2.21 16.50 -0.37
CA CYS A 176 2.41 16.81 -1.80
C CYS A 176 1.45 16.08 -2.76
N ARG A 177 0.61 15.20 -2.23
CA ARG A 177 -0.63 14.76 -2.89
C ARG A 177 -1.80 15.48 -2.22
N GLU A 178 -2.93 15.56 -2.89
CA GLU A 178 -4.13 16.17 -2.31
C GLU A 178 -4.58 15.49 -1.01
N SER A 179 -4.40 14.17 -0.88
CA SER A 179 -4.68 13.43 0.37
C SER A 179 -3.67 13.65 1.50
N GLY A 180 -2.54 14.29 1.19
CA GLY A 180 -1.38 14.40 2.07
C GLY A 180 -0.56 13.12 2.19
N PHE A 181 -0.72 12.14 1.30
CA PHE A 181 0.15 10.96 1.25
C PHE A 181 1.57 11.33 0.81
N PRO A 182 2.60 10.61 1.29
CA PRO A 182 3.93 10.66 0.69
C PRO A 182 3.90 10.28 -0.79
N LEU A 183 4.82 10.80 -1.59
CA LEU A 183 4.85 10.52 -3.03
C LEU A 183 5.25 9.07 -3.32
N SER A 184 6.14 8.48 -2.51
CA SER A 184 6.54 7.08 -2.60
C SER A 184 5.46 6.09 -2.14
N ALA A 185 4.48 6.55 -1.34
CA ALA A 185 3.39 5.70 -0.87
C ALA A 185 2.52 5.24 -2.04
N GLY A 186 2.46 3.92 -2.24
CA GLY A 186 1.64 3.30 -3.27
C GLY A 186 2.08 3.54 -4.71
N LEU A 187 3.31 4.00 -4.92
CA LEU A 187 3.93 4.15 -6.23
C LEU A 187 4.41 2.80 -6.77
N VAL A 188 3.98 2.42 -7.97
CA VAL A 188 4.50 1.23 -8.66
C VAL A 188 5.88 1.54 -9.25
N ARG A 189 6.88 0.70 -8.95
CA ARG A 189 8.27 0.92 -9.35
C ARG A 189 8.83 -0.21 -10.24
N PRO A 190 9.79 0.09 -11.13
CA PRO A 190 10.38 -0.91 -12.04
C PRO A 190 10.98 -2.14 -11.34
N GLU A 191 11.64 -1.96 -10.20
CA GLU A 191 12.25 -3.06 -9.44
C GLU A 191 11.23 -4.06 -8.89
N GLU A 192 9.99 -3.63 -8.65
CA GLU A 192 8.92 -4.50 -8.18
C GLU A 192 8.44 -5.43 -9.29
N LEU A 193 8.22 -4.88 -10.49
CA LEU A 193 7.88 -5.68 -11.66
C LEU A 193 9.00 -6.65 -12.04
N ARG A 194 10.28 -6.24 -11.93
CA ARG A 194 11.43 -7.15 -12.11
C ARG A 194 11.43 -8.30 -11.09
N SER A 195 11.03 -8.01 -9.84
CA SER A 195 10.98 -9.02 -8.78
C SER A 195 9.76 -9.94 -8.88
N GLY A 196 8.74 -9.54 -9.64
CA GLY A 196 7.49 -10.30 -9.80
C GLY A 196 6.45 -10.05 -8.71
N GLU A 197 6.68 -9.10 -7.81
CA GLU A 197 5.76 -8.78 -6.70
C GLU A 197 5.81 -7.31 -6.28
N ILE A 198 4.64 -6.77 -5.91
CA ILE A 198 4.50 -5.48 -5.23
C ILE A 198 3.94 -5.78 -3.83
N ARG A 199 4.63 -5.30 -2.79
CA ARG A 199 4.37 -5.67 -1.38
C ARG A 199 3.79 -4.53 -0.54
N HIS A 200 2.98 -3.69 -1.17
CA HIS A 200 2.29 -2.57 -0.55
C HIS A 200 0.97 -2.27 -1.27
N ALA A 201 0.09 -1.50 -0.62
CA ALA A 201 -1.11 -0.94 -1.22
C ALA A 201 -0.72 0.09 -2.27
N LEU A 202 -1.48 0.16 -3.36
CA LEU A 202 -1.26 1.17 -4.39
C LEU A 202 -1.96 2.48 -4.02
N VAL A 203 -1.61 3.56 -4.68
CA VAL A 203 -2.38 4.81 -4.67
C VAL A 203 -2.95 5.03 -6.06
N PHE A 204 -4.18 5.50 -6.14
CA PHE A 204 -4.83 5.88 -7.38
C PHE A 204 -5.42 7.29 -7.31
N GLY A 205 -5.53 7.93 -8.48
CA GLY A 205 -6.26 9.17 -8.68
C GLY A 205 -7.60 8.93 -9.36
N PHE A 206 -8.64 9.66 -8.96
CA PHE A 206 -9.95 9.66 -9.60
C PHE A 206 -10.73 10.95 -9.28
N ASP A 207 -11.48 11.50 -10.25
CA ASP A 207 -12.32 12.70 -10.04
C ASP A 207 -13.54 12.36 -9.19
N GLY A 208 -13.46 12.69 -7.89
CA GLY A 208 -14.49 12.41 -6.89
C GLY A 208 -15.01 13.62 -6.12
N ARG A 209 -14.55 14.83 -6.45
CA ARG A 209 -14.87 16.13 -5.84
C ARG A 209 -15.99 16.10 -4.80
N ASN A 210 -15.60 15.96 -3.54
CA ASN A 210 -16.51 15.85 -2.40
C ASN A 210 -16.21 16.84 -1.27
N GLY A 211 -15.19 17.68 -1.39
CA GLY A 211 -14.93 18.81 -0.49
C GLY A 211 -13.76 18.62 0.49
N TYR A 212 -13.25 19.75 0.98
CA TYR A 212 -12.04 19.85 1.82
C TYR A 212 -12.04 19.02 3.10
N ASP A 213 -13.21 18.78 3.70
CA ASP A 213 -13.35 18.03 4.95
C ASP A 213 -13.67 16.55 4.75
N GLN A 214 -13.77 16.08 3.50
CA GLN A 214 -14.11 14.70 3.17
C GLN A 214 -12.86 13.83 2.99
N PHE A 215 -12.18 13.56 4.09
CA PHE A 215 -11.06 12.64 4.13
C PHE A 215 -11.14 11.70 5.33
N VAL A 216 -10.56 10.50 5.14
CA VAL A 216 -10.47 9.46 6.17
C VAL A 216 -9.03 8.96 6.26
N TYR A 217 -8.62 8.51 7.44
CA TYR A 217 -7.28 7.96 7.64
C TYR A 217 -6.98 6.85 6.61
N PRO A 218 -5.78 6.85 5.98
CA PRO A 218 -4.58 7.61 6.34
C PRO A 218 -4.47 9.02 5.76
N ALA A 219 -5.49 9.54 5.06
CA ALA A 219 -5.43 10.89 4.50
C ALA A 219 -5.55 11.93 5.61
N VAL A 220 -4.91 13.07 5.39
CA VAL A 220 -4.91 14.20 6.33
C VAL A 220 -5.50 15.47 5.75
N THR A 221 -5.78 15.46 4.45
CA THR A 221 -6.42 16.52 3.69
C THR A 221 -7.41 15.91 2.69
N GLY A 222 -8.44 16.68 2.34
CA GLY A 222 -9.47 16.33 1.35
C GLY A 222 -9.36 17.18 0.09
N CYS A 223 -10.38 17.12 -0.76
CA CYS A 223 -10.39 17.79 -2.06
C CYS A 223 -10.28 19.32 -1.95
N ASP A 224 -9.57 19.97 -2.86
CA ASP A 224 -9.33 21.41 -2.84
C ASP A 224 -10.50 22.27 -3.37
N ASP A 225 -11.71 21.70 -3.48
CA ASP A 225 -12.86 22.32 -4.10
C ASP A 225 -14.17 22.19 -3.29
N LYS A 226 -15.25 22.81 -3.78
CA LYS A 226 -16.58 22.71 -3.16
C LYS A 226 -17.28 21.46 -3.69
N PHE A 227 -18.09 20.81 -2.84
CA PHE A 227 -18.99 19.72 -3.22
C PHE A 227 -19.49 19.87 -4.66
N GLY A 228 -19.06 18.96 -5.54
CA GLY A 228 -19.62 18.92 -6.89
C GLY A 228 -21.14 18.69 -6.83
N PRO A 229 -21.89 19.01 -7.90
CA PRO A 229 -23.35 18.82 -7.96
C PRO A 229 -23.81 17.35 -7.77
N ASN A 230 -22.87 16.41 -7.69
CA ASN A 230 -23.08 14.97 -7.52
C ASN A 230 -22.59 14.41 -6.16
N GLY A 231 -22.36 15.27 -5.15
CA GLY A 231 -21.64 14.98 -3.90
C GLY A 231 -22.23 13.94 -2.92
N HIS A 232 -23.11 13.03 -3.36
CA HIS A 232 -23.60 11.94 -2.52
C HIS A 232 -22.85 10.65 -2.83
N HIS A 233 -22.36 9.96 -1.78
CA HIS A 233 -21.67 8.67 -1.88
C HIS A 233 -20.47 8.68 -2.84
N VAL A 234 -19.68 9.76 -2.82
CA VAL A 234 -18.38 9.78 -3.48
C VAL A 234 -17.30 9.41 -2.47
N LEU A 235 -16.28 8.69 -2.93
CA LEU A 235 -15.18 8.21 -2.09
C LEU A 235 -14.43 9.38 -1.44
N PRO A 236 -14.36 9.49 -0.09
CA PRO A 236 -13.46 10.44 0.55
C PRO A 236 -11.99 10.11 0.23
N MET A 237 -11.13 11.12 0.23
CA MET A 237 -9.68 10.89 0.19
C MET A 237 -9.28 9.94 1.31
N GLY A 238 -8.38 9.00 0.99
CA GLY A 238 -7.99 7.93 1.90
C GLY A 238 -8.91 6.71 1.94
N SER A 239 -9.97 6.69 1.13
CA SER A 239 -10.75 5.46 0.92
C SER A 239 -9.87 4.34 0.38
N ARG A 240 -9.97 3.15 0.99
CA ARG A 240 -9.25 1.95 0.53
C ARG A 240 -10.19 1.02 -0.23
N LEU A 241 -9.88 0.79 -1.49
CA LEU A 241 -10.55 -0.19 -2.34
C LEU A 241 -9.70 -1.45 -2.41
N GLN A 242 -10.33 -2.62 -2.50
CA GLN A 242 -9.64 -3.88 -2.71
C GLN A 242 -10.27 -4.61 -3.89
N LEU A 243 -9.45 -5.07 -4.83
CA LEU A 243 -9.92 -5.96 -5.89
C LEU A 243 -10.40 -7.25 -5.21
N SER A 244 -11.53 -7.80 -5.65
CA SER A 244 -12.03 -9.06 -5.10
C SER A 244 -10.92 -10.11 -5.07
N PRO A 245 -10.62 -10.73 -3.90
CA PRO A 245 -9.56 -11.74 -3.78
C PRO A 245 -9.76 -12.96 -4.69
N ASP A 246 -11.00 -13.19 -5.13
CA ASP A 246 -11.38 -14.33 -5.98
C ASP A 246 -11.51 -13.95 -7.47
N TYR A 247 -11.21 -12.69 -7.83
CA TYR A 247 -11.20 -12.29 -9.24
C TYR A 247 -10.10 -13.04 -10.00
N ASP A 248 -10.45 -13.64 -11.14
CA ASP A 248 -9.50 -14.41 -11.94
C ASP A 248 -8.53 -13.49 -12.67
N LEU A 249 -7.23 -13.66 -12.40
CA LEU A 249 -6.15 -12.89 -13.04
C LEU A 249 -5.50 -13.66 -14.20
N SER A 250 -6.02 -14.81 -14.59
CA SER A 250 -5.43 -15.67 -15.62
C SER A 250 -5.42 -15.01 -17.00
N THR A 251 -6.41 -14.16 -17.29
CA THR A 251 -6.54 -13.44 -18.58
C THR A 251 -5.57 -12.28 -18.72
N LEU A 252 -5.04 -11.76 -17.61
CA LEU A 252 -4.13 -10.62 -17.62
C LEU A 252 -2.74 -10.99 -18.16
N THR A 253 -2.04 -10.00 -18.73
CA THR A 253 -0.62 -10.16 -19.06
C THR A 253 0.21 -10.40 -17.78
N PRO A 254 1.43 -10.95 -17.87
CA PRO A 254 2.27 -11.17 -16.71
C PRO A 254 2.51 -9.92 -15.86
N ALA A 255 2.75 -8.76 -16.47
CA ALA A 255 3.00 -7.52 -15.73
C ALA A 255 1.72 -6.96 -15.11
N ALA A 256 0.59 -6.94 -15.85
CA ALA A 256 -0.70 -6.52 -15.30
C ALA A 256 -1.15 -7.41 -14.13
N ARG A 257 -0.84 -8.71 -14.18
CA ARG A 257 -1.12 -9.65 -13.08
C ARG A 257 -0.37 -9.30 -11.80
N ILE A 258 0.85 -8.78 -11.87
CA ILE A 258 1.61 -8.34 -10.69
C ILE A 258 0.88 -7.19 -9.99
N VAL A 259 0.47 -6.18 -10.77
CA VAL A 259 -0.30 -5.02 -10.27
C VAL A 259 -1.65 -5.46 -9.71
N ALA A 260 -2.39 -6.29 -10.44
CA ALA A 260 -3.70 -6.78 -10.00
C ALA A 260 -3.61 -7.64 -8.73
N ARG A 261 -2.53 -8.43 -8.56
CA ARG A 261 -2.29 -9.18 -7.32
C ARG A 261 -2.04 -8.24 -6.13
N ALA A 262 -1.33 -7.13 -6.34
CA ALA A 262 -1.17 -6.11 -5.30
C ALA A 262 -2.53 -5.51 -4.90
N LEU A 263 -3.40 -5.24 -5.88
CA LEU A 263 -4.78 -4.78 -5.66
C LEU A 263 -5.65 -5.80 -4.91
N GLN A 264 -5.40 -7.11 -5.07
CA GLN A 264 -6.07 -8.16 -4.26
C GLN A 264 -5.54 -8.22 -2.83
N ILE A 265 -4.21 -8.19 -2.63
CA ILE A 265 -3.60 -8.42 -1.31
C ILE A 265 -3.66 -7.17 -0.44
N TYR A 266 -3.31 -6.03 -1.01
CA TYR A 266 -3.18 -4.75 -0.31
C TYR A 266 -4.24 -3.73 -0.74
N GLY A 267 -4.83 -3.86 -1.92
CA GLY A 267 -5.77 -2.86 -2.41
C GLY A 267 -5.10 -1.56 -2.84
N MET A 268 -5.89 -0.51 -2.98
CA MET A 268 -5.46 0.82 -3.39
C MET A 268 -6.19 1.91 -2.61
N TYR A 269 -5.48 3.00 -2.32
CA TYR A 269 -6.03 4.16 -1.66
C TYR A 269 -6.29 5.29 -2.65
N LEU A 270 -7.44 5.96 -2.52
CA LEU A 270 -7.69 7.21 -3.22
C LEU A 270 -6.78 8.29 -2.60
N GLY A 271 -5.82 8.77 -3.38
CA GLY A 271 -4.79 9.69 -2.88
C GLY A 271 -4.74 11.04 -3.57
N ASP A 272 -5.42 11.20 -4.70
CA ASP A 272 -5.43 12.44 -5.47
C ASP A 272 -6.67 12.51 -6.34
N GLU A 273 -7.03 13.72 -6.74
CA GLU A 273 -7.92 13.91 -7.87
C GLU A 273 -7.26 13.46 -9.18
N GLY A 274 -8.09 13.05 -10.11
CA GLY A 274 -7.67 12.64 -11.44
C GLY A 274 -8.53 13.30 -12.51
N ASP A 275 -8.26 12.99 -13.76
CA ASP A 275 -9.03 13.53 -14.88
C ASP A 275 -10.45 12.94 -15.02
N GLY A 276 -10.79 11.93 -14.20
CA GLY A 276 -12.05 11.19 -14.19
C GLY A 276 -12.21 10.15 -15.31
N HIS A 277 -11.15 9.83 -16.06
CA HIS A 277 -11.20 8.86 -17.17
C HIS A 277 -10.92 7.42 -16.75
N SER A 278 -10.40 7.21 -15.54
CA SER A 278 -10.16 5.89 -14.95
C SER A 278 -9.78 6.03 -13.48
N MET A 279 -9.85 4.94 -12.72
CA MET A 279 -9.12 4.81 -11.46
C MET A 279 -7.64 4.56 -11.80
N SER A 280 -6.82 5.62 -11.80
CA SER A 280 -5.46 5.58 -12.34
C SER A 280 -4.44 5.34 -11.24
N VAL A 281 -3.78 4.17 -11.22
CA VAL A 281 -2.68 3.90 -10.27
C VAL A 281 -1.38 4.60 -10.69
N TYR A 282 -0.63 5.09 -9.72
CA TYR A 282 0.58 5.88 -9.96
C TYR A 282 1.81 5.01 -10.23
N PHE A 283 2.52 5.32 -11.31
CA PHE A 283 3.80 4.72 -11.70
C PHE A 283 4.92 5.74 -11.60
N GLN A 284 6.14 5.26 -11.32
CA GLN A 284 7.34 6.08 -11.39
C GLN A 284 7.58 6.55 -12.82
N THR A 285 7.81 7.85 -13.04
CA THR A 285 7.97 8.42 -14.39
C THR A 285 9.41 8.74 -14.75
N LEU A 286 10.18 9.21 -13.77
CA LEU A 286 11.59 9.53 -13.87
C LEU A 286 12.35 8.92 -12.68
N GLY A 287 13.63 8.67 -12.87
CA GLY A 287 14.51 8.15 -11.83
C GLY A 287 15.97 8.09 -12.26
N GLU A 288 16.76 7.35 -11.50
CA GLU A 288 18.15 7.03 -11.82
C GLU A 288 18.43 5.62 -11.27
N ILE A 289 18.55 4.64 -12.16
CA ILE A 289 18.69 3.22 -11.78
C ILE A 289 20.12 2.70 -11.87
N ASN A 290 21.04 3.46 -12.47
CA ASN A 290 22.44 3.07 -12.70
C ASN A 290 23.48 4.03 -12.09
N ASN A 291 23.05 5.06 -11.36
CA ASN A 291 23.92 5.99 -10.64
C ASN A 291 24.98 6.68 -11.53
N ASP A 292 24.62 7.00 -12.78
CA ASP A 292 25.49 7.64 -13.78
C ASP A 292 25.35 9.19 -13.83
N GLY A 293 24.48 9.75 -13.00
CA GLY A 293 24.15 11.16 -12.92
C GLY A 293 23.25 11.64 -14.05
N VAL A 294 22.51 10.75 -14.71
CA VAL A 294 21.60 11.06 -15.82
C VAL A 294 20.19 10.59 -15.49
N VAL A 295 19.20 11.39 -15.86
CA VAL A 295 17.78 11.03 -15.69
C VAL A 295 17.42 9.85 -16.60
N ASP A 296 16.85 8.83 -16.00
CA ASP A 296 16.18 7.73 -16.67
C ASP A 296 14.71 8.07 -16.86
N ASP A 297 14.31 8.22 -18.11
CA ASP A 297 12.92 8.47 -18.47
C ASP A 297 12.08 7.19 -18.50
N TRP A 298 10.78 7.34 -18.74
CA TRP A 298 9.83 6.24 -18.87
C TRP A 298 10.34 5.09 -19.75
N THR A 299 10.91 5.42 -20.92
CA THR A 299 11.37 4.41 -21.89
C THR A 299 12.51 3.59 -21.31
N LYS A 300 13.42 4.21 -20.55
CA LYS A 300 14.55 3.50 -19.92
C LYS A 300 14.09 2.73 -18.68
N LEU A 301 13.25 3.32 -17.83
CA LEU A 301 12.77 2.70 -16.58
C LEU A 301 11.92 1.45 -16.82
N TRP A 302 10.98 1.55 -17.76
CA TRP A 302 9.95 0.53 -18.00
C TRP A 302 10.23 -0.36 -19.21
N LYS A 303 11.39 -0.19 -19.86
CA LYS A 303 11.81 -1.03 -20.98
C LYS A 303 11.61 -2.50 -20.64
N VAL A 304 10.85 -3.22 -21.47
CA VAL A 304 10.48 -4.65 -21.32
C VAL A 304 9.72 -5.04 -20.04
N LEU A 305 9.42 -4.10 -19.15
CA LEU A 305 8.70 -4.37 -17.89
C LEU A 305 7.21 -4.03 -18.00
N TRP A 306 6.87 -3.00 -18.77
CA TRP A 306 5.51 -2.53 -18.92
C TRP A 306 5.31 -1.88 -20.29
N ASP A 307 4.22 -2.24 -20.97
CA ASP A 307 3.80 -1.62 -22.23
C ASP A 307 2.30 -1.28 -22.27
N GLU A 308 1.81 -0.80 -23.43
CA GLU A 308 0.40 -0.46 -23.59
C GLU A 308 -0.53 -1.69 -23.65
N ASN A 309 -0.03 -2.88 -23.96
CA ASN A 309 -0.81 -4.12 -23.86
C ASN A 309 -1.04 -4.49 -22.40
N ASP A 310 -0.03 -4.33 -21.55
CA ASP A 310 -0.17 -4.52 -20.10
C ASP A 310 -1.19 -3.54 -19.52
N ARG A 311 -1.12 -2.26 -19.93
CA ARG A 311 -2.09 -1.25 -19.51
C ARG A 311 -3.51 -1.56 -20.02
N ALA A 312 -3.64 -2.06 -21.24
CA ALA A 312 -4.93 -2.48 -21.79
C ALA A 312 -5.51 -3.70 -21.06
N ALA A 313 -4.68 -4.68 -20.71
CA ALA A 313 -5.08 -5.82 -19.90
C ALA A 313 -5.52 -5.39 -18.49
N LEU A 314 -4.79 -4.47 -17.85
CA LEU A 314 -5.20 -3.92 -16.55
C LEU A 314 -6.57 -3.24 -16.60
N ALA A 315 -6.94 -2.64 -17.75
CA ALA A 315 -8.23 -2.01 -17.96
C ALA A 315 -9.42 -2.99 -18.09
N GLU A 316 -9.18 -4.31 -18.07
CA GLU A 316 -10.24 -5.31 -17.86
C GLU A 316 -10.81 -5.26 -16.43
N LEU A 317 -10.05 -4.71 -15.48
CA LEU A 317 -10.51 -4.48 -14.12
C LEU A 317 -11.41 -3.25 -14.06
N ASN A 318 -12.65 -3.41 -13.57
CA ASN A 318 -13.63 -2.33 -13.46
C ASN A 318 -14.02 -2.07 -12.00
N ALA A 319 -14.61 -0.91 -11.73
CA ALA A 319 -15.08 -0.52 -10.40
C ALA A 319 -15.91 -1.61 -9.70
N SER A 320 -16.82 -2.30 -10.38
CA SER A 320 -17.63 -3.38 -9.77
C SER A 320 -16.83 -4.59 -9.29
N HIS A 321 -15.60 -4.78 -9.75
CA HIS A 321 -14.73 -5.87 -9.30
C HIS A 321 -14.10 -5.59 -7.92
N PHE A 322 -14.25 -4.36 -7.41
CA PHE A 322 -13.69 -3.93 -6.14
C PHE A 322 -14.73 -3.99 -5.02
N ARG A 323 -14.23 -3.84 -3.79
CA ARG A 323 -15.00 -3.52 -2.59
C ARG A 323 -14.33 -2.36 -1.87
N VAL A 324 -15.14 -1.45 -1.32
CA VAL A 324 -14.68 -0.37 -0.45
C VAL A 324 -14.61 -0.94 0.96
N LEU A 325 -13.42 -0.92 1.55
CA LEU A 325 -13.26 -1.32 2.94
C LEU A 325 -13.92 -0.30 3.85
N GLU A 326 -14.29 -0.74 5.06
CA GLU A 326 -14.87 0.14 6.09
C GLU A 326 -14.09 1.45 6.21
N LEU A 327 -14.79 2.55 5.97
CA LEU A 327 -14.21 3.87 6.07
C LEU A 327 -14.15 4.28 7.54
N PRO A 328 -13.00 4.77 8.04
CA PRO A 328 -12.96 5.47 9.31
C PRO A 328 -13.95 6.62 9.34
N ALA A 329 -14.37 7.04 10.54
CA ALA A 329 -15.18 8.24 10.65
C ALA A 329 -14.39 9.45 10.11
N ILE A 330 -15.05 10.26 9.26
CA ILE A 330 -14.45 11.48 8.69
C ILE A 330 -13.93 12.37 9.82
N GLY A 331 -12.69 12.83 9.69
CA GLY A 331 -12.03 13.67 10.68
C GLY A 331 -11.76 13.02 12.06
N ALA A 332 -11.93 11.69 12.20
CA ALA A 332 -11.70 11.00 13.47
C ALA A 332 -10.23 10.67 13.78
N GLY A 333 -9.30 11.00 12.87
CA GLY A 333 -7.87 10.70 13.02
C GLY A 333 -7.56 9.22 12.81
N ARG A 334 -6.44 8.76 13.38
CA ARG A 334 -5.98 7.37 13.25
C ARG A 334 -6.89 6.42 14.05
N PRO A 335 -7.59 5.47 13.38
CA PRO A 335 -8.44 4.49 14.05
C PRO A 335 -7.61 3.55 14.93
N PRO A 336 -8.23 2.85 15.90
CA PRO A 336 -7.52 1.96 16.81
C PRO A 336 -6.92 0.76 16.06
N LEU A 337 -5.60 0.70 15.92
CA LEU A 337 -4.93 -0.48 15.37
C LEU A 337 -4.86 -1.57 16.45
N ILE A 338 -5.39 -2.75 16.16
CA ILE A 338 -5.49 -3.86 17.12
C ILE A 338 -4.93 -5.17 16.57
N ALA A 339 -4.44 -6.03 17.45
CA ALA A 339 -3.99 -7.37 17.13
C ALA A 339 -4.40 -8.40 18.19
N PHE A 340 -4.50 -9.67 17.78
CA PHE A 340 -4.61 -10.79 18.72
C PHE A 340 -3.26 -11.05 19.40
N THR A 341 -3.24 -11.09 20.73
CA THR A 341 -2.03 -11.42 21.49
C THR A 341 -1.80 -12.93 21.49
N ALA A 342 -0.65 -13.37 20.97
CA ALA A 342 -0.16 -14.75 21.04
C ALA A 342 -1.17 -15.83 20.61
N LEU A 343 -1.93 -15.58 19.53
CA LEU A 343 -2.84 -16.58 18.95
C LEU A 343 -2.05 -17.47 17.96
N PRO A 344 -1.82 -18.77 18.27
CA PRO A 344 -1.14 -19.68 17.36
C PRO A 344 -2.07 -20.18 16.25
N ASP A 345 -1.50 -20.65 15.15
CA ASP A 345 -2.26 -21.21 14.03
C ASP A 345 -2.89 -22.57 14.35
N THR A 346 -2.40 -23.26 15.38
CA THR A 346 -3.00 -24.49 15.90
C THR A 346 -3.04 -24.43 17.42
N ILE A 347 -4.20 -24.74 18.00
CA ILE A 347 -4.44 -24.78 19.42
C ILE A 347 -4.81 -26.22 19.80
N SER A 348 -3.97 -26.86 20.60
CA SER A 348 -4.24 -28.18 21.17
C SER A 348 -4.88 -28.01 22.55
N THR A 349 -6.20 -28.13 22.64
CA THR A 349 -6.89 -27.94 23.91
C THR A 349 -8.26 -28.63 23.94
N ASP A 350 -8.59 -29.18 25.10
CA ASP A 350 -9.94 -29.61 25.47
C ASP A 350 -10.65 -28.58 26.39
N LYS A 351 -9.97 -27.47 26.71
CA LYS A 351 -10.41 -26.39 27.61
C LYS A 351 -10.84 -25.13 26.85
N GLU A 352 -11.16 -24.08 27.62
CA GLU A 352 -11.48 -22.77 27.06
C GLU A 352 -10.23 -22.13 26.42
N VAL A 353 -10.45 -21.44 25.29
CA VAL A 353 -9.46 -20.56 24.67
C VAL A 353 -9.81 -19.13 25.04
N ARG A 354 -8.80 -18.33 25.41
CA ARG A 354 -8.98 -16.89 25.62
C ARG A 354 -8.37 -16.12 24.45
N PHE A 355 -9.20 -15.41 23.71
CA PHE A 355 -8.77 -14.43 22.72
C PHE A 355 -8.55 -13.09 23.39
N LYS A 356 -7.32 -12.58 23.35
CA LYS A 356 -6.95 -11.28 23.92
C LYS A 356 -6.66 -10.29 22.80
N ILE A 357 -7.06 -9.04 22.99
CA ILE A 357 -6.77 -7.96 22.06
C ILE A 357 -5.83 -6.97 22.69
N GLU A 358 -4.82 -6.59 21.92
CA GLU A 358 -3.87 -5.52 22.22
C GLU A 358 -4.11 -4.35 21.27
N LYS A 359 -4.10 -3.13 21.81
CA LYS A 359 -4.06 -1.90 21.02
C LYS A 359 -2.60 -1.60 20.70
N GLN A 360 -2.26 -1.64 19.42
CA GLN A 360 -0.92 -1.34 18.92
C GLN A 360 -0.74 0.17 18.65
N ALA A 361 -1.78 0.83 18.16
CA ALA A 361 -1.77 2.26 17.87
C ALA A 361 -3.20 2.84 17.83
N GLY A 362 -3.31 4.14 17.59
CA GLY A 362 -4.58 4.86 17.42
C GLY A 362 -4.71 6.03 18.38
N ASP A 363 -5.37 7.09 17.93
CA ASP A 363 -5.34 8.39 18.64
C ASP A 363 -6.25 8.40 19.88
N LEU A 364 -7.29 7.56 19.87
CA LEU A 364 -8.31 7.52 20.92
C LEU A 364 -8.33 6.19 21.68
N PRO A 365 -8.83 6.17 22.93
CA PRO A 365 -9.13 4.93 23.63
C PRO A 365 -10.19 4.10 22.91
N ILE A 366 -10.06 2.77 23.00
CA ILE A 366 -11.06 1.83 22.47
C ILE A 366 -12.26 1.84 23.43
N ALA A 367 -13.46 2.07 22.90
CA ALA A 367 -14.71 2.03 23.66
C ALA A 367 -15.28 0.61 23.80
N ARG A 368 -15.10 -0.23 22.78
CA ARG A 368 -15.51 -1.63 22.78
C ARG A 368 -14.75 -2.48 21.77
N VAL A 369 -14.70 -3.78 22.02
CA VAL A 369 -14.25 -4.80 21.08
C VAL A 369 -15.36 -5.83 20.84
N GLN A 370 -15.74 -6.01 19.59
CA GLN A 370 -16.73 -7.00 19.17
C GLN A 370 -16.02 -8.21 18.56
N PHE A 371 -16.30 -9.41 19.05
CA PHE A 371 -15.73 -10.66 18.57
C PHE A 371 -16.73 -11.44 17.73
N PHE A 372 -16.26 -12.02 16.63
CA PHE A 372 -17.03 -12.84 15.69
C PHE A 372 -16.27 -14.14 15.48
N LEU A 373 -16.88 -15.28 15.84
CA LEU A 373 -16.30 -16.62 15.67
C LEU A 373 -17.08 -17.35 14.57
N ASP A 374 -16.36 -17.84 13.56
CA ASP A 374 -16.88 -18.58 12.41
C ASP A 374 -18.01 -17.87 11.67
N GLN A 375 -17.93 -16.54 11.62
CA GLN A 375 -18.95 -15.68 11.02
C GLN A 375 -18.34 -14.86 9.89
N THR A 376 -19.02 -14.93 8.74
CA THR A 376 -18.77 -14.08 7.57
C THR A 376 -19.56 -12.77 7.63
N SER A 377 -20.73 -12.78 8.30
CA SER A 377 -21.62 -11.61 8.47
C SER A 377 -21.17 -10.66 9.59
N TYR A 378 -21.45 -9.37 9.41
CA TYR A 378 -21.21 -8.28 10.36
C TYR A 378 -22.41 -7.95 11.23
N ALA A 379 -23.55 -8.63 11.03
CA ALA A 379 -24.83 -8.18 11.57
C ALA A 379 -24.91 -8.26 13.10
N GLN A 380 -24.36 -9.31 13.72
CA GLN A 380 -24.40 -9.50 15.17
C GLN A 380 -23.10 -10.16 15.67
N PRO A 381 -22.42 -9.58 16.68
CA PRO A 381 -21.21 -10.17 17.23
C PRO A 381 -21.52 -11.42 18.05
N SER A 382 -20.56 -12.35 18.11
CA SER A 382 -20.60 -13.48 19.05
C SER A 382 -20.45 -13.05 20.51
N TYR A 383 -19.72 -11.96 20.74
CA TYR A 383 -19.50 -11.34 22.04
C TYR A 383 -19.07 -9.87 21.89
N THR A 384 -19.46 -9.01 22.84
CA THR A 384 -18.98 -7.63 22.91
C THR A 384 -18.34 -7.41 24.27
N ASP A 385 -17.09 -6.99 24.27
CA ASP A 385 -16.36 -6.54 25.45
C ASP A 385 -16.30 -5.02 25.48
N MET A 386 -16.65 -4.42 26.61
CA MET A 386 -16.65 -2.95 26.81
C MET A 386 -15.63 -2.51 27.85
N ALA A 387 -14.84 -3.43 28.43
CA ALA A 387 -13.88 -3.12 29.47
C ALA A 387 -12.47 -3.62 29.12
N ALA A 388 -11.48 -2.73 29.15
CA ALA A 388 -10.09 -3.11 29.02
C ALA A 388 -9.59 -3.84 30.29
N PRO A 389 -8.70 -4.85 30.18
CA PRO A 389 -8.14 -5.40 28.94
C PRO A 389 -9.15 -6.28 28.19
N PHE A 390 -9.31 -6.00 26.89
CA PHE A 390 -10.34 -6.64 26.06
C PHE A 390 -10.02 -8.12 25.80
N SER A 391 -10.93 -9.01 26.17
CA SER A 391 -10.77 -10.43 25.94
C SER A 391 -12.08 -11.21 25.91
N TRP A 392 -12.07 -12.34 25.21
CA TRP A 392 -13.20 -13.26 25.18
C TRP A 392 -12.75 -14.69 25.48
N ARG A 393 -13.42 -15.36 26.42
CA ARG A 393 -13.23 -16.79 26.69
C ARG A 393 -14.28 -17.60 25.93
N VAL A 394 -13.82 -18.57 25.16
CA VAL A 394 -14.66 -19.46 24.36
C VAL A 394 -14.44 -20.90 24.79
N GLY A 395 -15.52 -21.55 25.23
CA GLY A 395 -15.48 -22.92 25.69
C GLY A 395 -15.49 -23.95 24.55
N LYS A 396 -15.06 -25.18 24.90
CA LYS A 396 -14.91 -26.34 24.00
C LYS A 396 -16.14 -26.74 23.18
N ARG A 397 -17.34 -26.28 23.55
CA ARG A 397 -18.57 -26.54 22.80
C ARG A 397 -18.66 -25.70 21.52
N ARG A 398 -18.04 -24.51 21.51
CA ARG A 398 -17.98 -23.63 20.33
C ARG A 398 -16.70 -23.86 19.50
N LEU A 399 -15.68 -24.49 20.09
CA LEU A 399 -14.40 -24.82 19.44
C LEU A 399 -14.29 -26.32 19.24
N THR A 400 -14.88 -26.81 18.15
CA THR A 400 -14.80 -28.21 17.74
C THR A 400 -13.47 -28.49 17.02
N PRO A 401 -12.99 -29.75 16.95
CA PRO A 401 -11.82 -30.05 16.14
C PRO A 401 -12.04 -29.60 14.68
N GLY A 402 -11.08 -28.87 14.11
CA GLY A 402 -11.20 -28.33 12.75
C GLY A 402 -10.73 -26.89 12.61
N LEU A 403 -10.92 -26.35 11.40
CA LEU A 403 -10.61 -24.97 11.06
C LEU A 403 -11.66 -24.02 11.64
N HIS A 404 -11.20 -23.00 12.35
CA HIS A 404 -11.99 -21.90 12.86
C HIS A 404 -11.48 -20.57 12.32
N SER A 405 -12.34 -19.56 12.35
CA SER A 405 -11.98 -18.17 12.08
C SER A 405 -12.46 -17.26 13.21
N ILE A 406 -11.62 -16.33 13.62
CA ILE A 406 -11.99 -15.29 14.58
C ILE A 406 -11.67 -13.92 14.02
N ARG A 407 -12.58 -12.99 14.26
CA ARG A 407 -12.42 -11.57 13.96
C ARG A 407 -12.72 -10.76 15.21
N ALA A 408 -11.94 -9.71 15.42
CA ALA A 408 -12.20 -8.70 16.42
C ALA A 408 -12.33 -7.33 15.74
N VAL A 409 -13.32 -6.56 16.15
CA VAL A 409 -13.57 -5.19 15.66
C VAL A 409 -13.49 -4.25 16.85
N ALA A 410 -12.50 -3.37 16.85
CA ALA A 410 -12.42 -2.29 17.83
C ALA A 410 -13.19 -1.07 17.32
N THR A 411 -13.92 -0.43 18.21
CA THR A 411 -14.52 0.89 17.98
C THR A 411 -14.00 1.85 19.03
N ASP A 412 -13.45 2.99 18.61
CA ASP A 412 -13.02 4.04 19.54
C ASP A 412 -14.18 4.92 20.02
N GLN A 413 -13.87 5.89 20.89
CA GLN A 413 -14.85 6.80 21.48
C GLN A 413 -15.55 7.73 20.46
N LYS A 414 -14.98 7.93 19.26
CA LYS A 414 -15.61 8.69 18.17
C LYS A 414 -16.34 7.80 17.16
N GLY A 415 -16.38 6.49 17.39
CA GLY A 415 -17.03 5.54 16.51
C GLY A 415 -16.14 5.07 15.36
N SER A 416 -14.88 5.47 15.31
CA SER A 416 -13.93 5.00 14.30
C SER A 416 -13.61 3.52 14.53
N ARG A 417 -13.63 2.73 13.46
CA ARG A 417 -13.53 1.27 13.52
C ARG A 417 -12.26 0.77 12.85
N ASN A 418 -11.71 -0.30 13.42
CA ASN A 418 -10.68 -1.12 12.78
C ASN A 418 -10.90 -2.58 13.19
N TRP A 419 -10.28 -3.51 12.47
CA TRP A 419 -10.45 -4.93 12.70
C TRP A 419 -9.13 -5.69 12.61
N THR A 420 -9.14 -6.88 13.19
CA THR A 420 -8.12 -7.91 12.98
C THR A 420 -8.83 -9.25 12.84
N SER A 421 -8.27 -10.15 12.03
CA SER A 421 -8.83 -11.48 11.81
C SER A 421 -7.75 -12.54 11.70
N ARG A 422 -8.05 -13.75 12.15
CA ARG A 422 -7.17 -14.91 12.10
C ARG A 422 -7.98 -16.17 11.84
N LYS A 423 -7.41 -17.08 11.04
CA LYS A 423 -7.81 -18.48 11.00
C LYS A 423 -6.91 -19.28 11.93
N PHE A 424 -7.45 -20.32 12.56
CA PHE A 424 -6.70 -21.20 13.45
C PHE A 424 -7.35 -22.59 13.47
N TYR A 425 -6.56 -23.61 13.75
CA TYR A 425 -7.02 -24.99 13.88
C TYR A 425 -7.18 -25.37 15.35
N ILE A 426 -8.23 -26.13 15.66
CA ILE A 426 -8.40 -26.78 16.96
C ILE A 426 -8.11 -28.27 16.78
N ILE A 427 -7.22 -28.79 17.63
CA ILE A 427 -6.98 -30.23 17.80
C ILE A 427 -7.20 -30.60 19.27
N ARG A 428 -7.53 -31.88 19.51
CA ARG A 428 -7.79 -32.41 20.85
C ARG A 428 -6.79 -33.49 21.20
#